data_AF-A0A535JW66-F1
#
_entry.id   AF-A0A535JW66-F1
#
_cell.length_a   1.000
_cell.length_b   1.000
_cell.length_c   1.000
_cell.angle_alpha   90.00
_cell.angle_beta   90.00
_cell.angle_gamma   90.00
#
_symmetry.space_group_name_H-M   'P 1'
#
loop_
_entity.id
_entity.type
_entity.pdbx_description
1 polymer ?
#
loop_
_entity_poly.entity_id
_entity_poly.type
_entity_poly.pdbx_seq_one_letter_code
_entity_poly.pdbx_strand_id
1 'polypeptide(L)'
;MRAGSSAQPTHEEAVAAARRTNWAGNDGIWVVLPNDGVVTWGSTTFGSKFGLYAFGTGRMTATARRFGGLTPPGFEASIGTPDQGYGPPGFIASGLTFPSNGCWEVTYRIAERSVTFVVDVQRK
;
A
#
# COMPACT_ATOMS: atom_id res chain seq x y z
N MET A 1 -23.45 -29.74 5.77
CA MET A 1 -22.79 -28.41 5.79
C MET A 1 -21.83 -28.39 6.96
N ARG A 2 -20.52 -28.28 6.75
CA ARG A 2 -19.56 -28.06 7.85
C ARG A 2 -19.40 -26.56 8.04
N ALA A 3 -19.89 -26.04 9.16
CA ALA A 3 -19.55 -24.70 9.62
C ALA A 3 -18.06 -24.72 10.00
N GLY A 4 -17.22 -24.07 9.19
CA GLY A 4 -15.82 -23.84 9.55
C GLY A 4 -15.77 -22.77 10.63
N SER A 5 -15.62 -23.17 11.89
CA SER A 5 -15.24 -22.25 12.96
C SER A 5 -13.82 -21.77 12.68
N SER A 6 -13.63 -20.51 12.32
CA SER A 6 -12.30 -19.90 12.34
C SER A 6 -12.03 -19.44 13.77
N ALA A 7 -11.50 -20.35 14.60
CA ALA A 7 -10.98 -19.96 15.90
C ALA A 7 -9.95 -18.84 15.70
N GLN A 8 -9.99 -17.81 16.55
CA GLN A 8 -8.99 -16.75 16.52
C GLN A 8 -7.60 -17.36 16.79
N PRO A 9 -6.56 -16.90 16.10
CA PRO A 9 -5.21 -17.39 16.31
C PRO A 9 -4.77 -17.15 17.75
N THR A 10 -4.00 -18.08 18.29
CA THR A 10 -3.28 -17.87 19.56
C THR A 10 -2.32 -16.69 19.44
N HIS A 11 -1.85 -16.18 20.58
CA HIS A 11 -0.86 -15.10 20.61
C HIS A 11 0.40 -15.45 19.79
N GLU A 12 0.90 -16.67 19.94
CA GLU A 12 2.11 -17.13 19.24
C GLU A 12 1.89 -17.23 17.73
N GLU A 13 0.73 -17.74 17.30
CA GLU A 13 0.37 -17.80 15.88
C GLU A 13 0.20 -16.41 15.27
N ALA A 14 -0.42 -15.48 16.01
CA ALA A 14 -0.55 -14.09 15.58
C ALA A 14 0.82 -13.41 15.44
N VAL A 15 1.74 -13.64 16.39
CA VAL A 15 3.11 -13.14 16.33
C VAL A 15 3.87 -13.76 15.14
N ALA A 16 3.75 -15.06 14.92
CA ALA A 16 4.38 -15.75 13.79
C ALA A 16 3.85 -15.24 12.44
N ALA A 17 2.55 -14.96 12.34
CA ALA A 17 1.94 -14.36 11.15
C ALA A 17 2.39 -12.91 10.94
N ALA A 18 2.50 -12.11 12.01
CA ALA A 18 2.97 -10.73 11.93
C ALA A 18 4.41 -10.63 11.39
N ARG A 19 5.28 -11.61 11.70
CA ARG A 19 6.65 -11.69 11.13
C ARG A 19 6.68 -11.90 9.62
N ARG A 20 5.57 -12.36 9.02
CA ARG A 20 5.41 -12.52 7.57
C ARG A 20 4.80 -11.28 6.91
N THR A 21 4.50 -10.22 7.68
CA THR A 21 3.98 -8.99 7.11
C THR A 21 5.02 -8.38 6.18
N ASN A 22 4.59 -8.12 4.95
CA ASN A 22 5.45 -7.55 3.94
C ASN A 22 5.43 -6.02 4.07
N TRP A 23 6.51 -5.45 4.58
CA TRP A 23 6.67 -4.00 4.69
C TRP A 23 7.75 -3.53 3.72
N ALA A 24 7.46 -2.47 2.97
CA ALA A 24 8.50 -1.68 2.32
C ALA A 24 8.66 -0.37 3.10
N GLY A 25 9.89 0.03 3.41
CA GLY A 25 10.08 1.25 4.16
C GLY A 25 11.53 1.68 4.36
N ASN A 26 11.66 2.87 4.91
CA ASN A 26 12.91 3.49 5.37
C ASN A 26 12.59 4.48 6.49
N ASP A 27 13.56 5.33 6.87
CA ASP A 27 13.43 6.27 7.99
C ASP A 27 12.30 7.32 7.86
N GLY A 28 11.63 7.42 6.71
CA GLY A 28 10.55 8.38 6.46
C GLY A 28 9.18 7.80 6.18
N ILE A 29 9.11 6.67 5.50
CA ILE A 29 7.87 6.10 5.02
C ILE A 29 7.92 4.60 5.22
N TRP A 30 6.87 4.03 5.80
CA TRP A 30 6.64 2.59 5.87
C TRP A 30 5.28 2.28 5.26
N VAL A 31 5.22 1.31 4.35
CA VAL A 31 3.98 0.89 3.70
C VAL A 31 3.79 -0.62 3.90
N VAL A 32 2.57 -1.00 4.28
CA VAL A 32 2.15 -2.40 4.30
C VAL A 32 1.84 -2.84 2.88
N LEU A 33 2.46 -3.93 2.46
CA LEU A 33 2.22 -4.60 1.18
C LEU A 33 1.45 -5.91 1.40
N PRO A 34 0.70 -6.38 0.39
CA PRO A 34 0.21 -7.75 0.37
C PRO A 34 1.36 -8.75 0.56
N ASN A 35 1.15 -9.79 1.37
CA ASN A 35 2.17 -10.79 1.66
C ASN A 35 2.59 -11.60 0.43
N ASP A 36 1.72 -11.71 -0.57
CA ASP A 36 1.96 -12.37 -1.85
C ASP A 36 2.36 -11.38 -2.96
N GLY A 37 2.43 -10.09 -2.65
CA GLY A 37 2.74 -9.03 -3.62
C GLY A 37 1.61 -8.70 -4.59
N VAL A 38 0.43 -9.32 -4.47
CA VAL A 38 -0.69 -9.15 -5.40
C VAL A 38 -1.73 -8.17 -4.88
N VAL A 39 -2.03 -7.15 -5.67
CA VAL A 39 -3.05 -6.14 -5.38
C VAL A 39 -4.33 -6.50 -6.14
N THR A 40 -5.34 -6.98 -5.40
CA THR A 40 -6.66 -7.36 -5.96
C THR A 40 -7.81 -6.49 -5.47
N TRP A 41 -7.53 -5.53 -4.58
CA TRP A 41 -8.54 -4.75 -3.89
C TRP A 41 -8.46 -3.31 -4.34
N GLY A 42 -9.49 -2.80 -5.01
CA GLY A 42 -9.63 -1.38 -5.34
C GLY A 42 -10.86 -1.13 -6.20
N SER A 43 -11.76 -0.26 -5.75
CA SER A 43 -12.79 0.30 -6.62
C SER A 43 -12.22 1.48 -7.40
N THR A 44 -12.85 1.84 -8.51
CA THR A 44 -12.50 3.09 -9.22
C THR A 44 -12.68 4.33 -8.33
N THR A 45 -13.55 4.26 -7.33
CA THR A 45 -13.84 5.37 -6.39
C THR A 45 -12.77 5.56 -5.32
N PHE A 46 -12.25 4.47 -4.74
CA PHE A 46 -11.38 4.55 -3.56
C PHE A 46 -9.95 4.10 -3.83
N GLY A 47 -9.69 3.54 -5.02
CA GLY A 47 -8.44 2.91 -5.38
C GLY A 47 -8.14 1.70 -4.50
N SER A 48 -6.97 1.11 -4.74
CA SER A 48 -6.40 0.08 -3.90
C SER A 48 -5.83 0.69 -2.64
N LYS A 49 -6.22 0.16 -1.48
CA LYS A 49 -5.80 0.72 -0.19
C LYS A 49 -4.41 0.24 0.18
N PHE A 50 -3.52 1.20 0.39
CA PHE A 50 -2.21 0.97 1.02
C PHE A 50 -2.18 1.75 2.32
N GLY A 51 -1.89 1.05 3.41
CA GLY A 51 -1.66 1.66 4.72
C GLY A 51 -0.21 2.11 4.83
N LEU A 52 0.00 3.38 5.14
CA LEU A 52 1.34 3.98 5.26
C LEU A 52 1.50 4.71 6.58
N TYR A 53 2.68 4.59 7.17
CA TYR A 53 3.16 5.46 8.23
C TYR A 53 4.14 6.45 7.62
N ALA A 54 3.84 7.74 7.81
CA ALA A 54 4.65 8.83 7.27
C ALA A 54 5.22 9.67 8.39
N PHE A 55 6.55 9.76 8.41
CA PHE A 55 7.33 10.59 9.30
C PHE A 55 7.85 11.75 8.47
N GLY A 56 7.15 12.88 8.51
CA GLY A 56 7.44 14.05 7.70
C GLY A 56 6.27 15.03 7.74
N THR A 57 6.45 16.20 7.13
CA THR A 57 5.39 17.22 6.99
C THR A 57 5.01 17.40 5.53
N GLY A 58 3.80 17.92 5.31
CA GLY A 58 3.30 18.22 3.97
C GLY A 58 2.50 17.08 3.33
N ARG A 59 2.18 17.27 2.05
CA ARG A 59 1.32 16.37 1.29
C ARG A 59 2.12 15.19 0.77
N MET A 60 1.59 13.98 0.98
CA MET A 60 2.14 12.79 0.34
C MET A 60 1.70 12.68 -1.11
N THR A 61 2.60 12.17 -1.93
CA THR A 61 2.34 11.91 -3.34
C THR A 61 2.76 10.48 -3.68
N ALA A 62 2.19 9.94 -4.74
CA ALA A 62 2.65 8.71 -5.35
C ALA A 62 2.72 8.85 -6.85
N THR A 63 3.69 8.19 -7.45
CA THR A 63 3.77 7.95 -8.88
C THR A 63 3.88 6.45 -9.12
N ALA A 64 3.35 5.95 -10.23
CA ALA A 64 3.54 4.56 -10.63
C ALA A 64 3.91 4.46 -12.11
N ARG A 65 4.77 3.51 -12.43
CA ARG A 65 5.14 3.15 -13.80
C ARG A 65 5.06 1.65 -14.01
N ARG A 66 4.81 1.22 -15.24
CA ARG A 66 4.94 -0.21 -15.58
C ARG A 66 6.36 -0.66 -15.34
N PHE A 67 6.51 -1.78 -14.67
CA PHE A 67 7.80 -2.45 -14.56
C PHE A 67 8.11 -3.18 -15.86
N GLY A 68 9.27 -2.90 -16.48
CA GLY A 68 9.72 -3.59 -17.69
C GLY A 68 9.00 -3.24 -19.00
N GLY A 69 8.22 -2.14 -19.06
CA GLY A 69 7.50 -1.77 -20.27
C GLY A 69 6.95 -0.34 -20.31
N LEU A 70 6.19 -0.03 -21.36
CA LEU A 70 5.55 1.28 -21.54
C LEU A 70 4.47 1.51 -20.48
N THR A 71 4.50 2.69 -19.85
CA THR A 71 3.51 3.07 -18.83
C THR A 71 2.28 3.68 -19.50
N PRO A 72 1.10 3.02 -19.44
CA PRO A 72 -0.13 3.63 -19.94
C PRO A 72 -0.56 4.79 -19.04
N PRO A 73 -1.26 5.79 -19.59
CA PRO A 73 -1.83 6.87 -18.78
C PRO A 73 -2.96 6.37 -17.86
N GLY A 74 -3.35 7.19 -16.88
CA GLY A 74 -4.51 6.94 -16.03
C GLY A 74 -4.20 6.34 -14.65
N PHE A 75 -2.96 6.39 -14.19
CA PHE A 75 -2.66 6.17 -12.77
C PHE A 75 -3.09 7.39 -11.96
N GLU A 76 -3.78 7.15 -10.84
CA GLU A 76 -4.22 8.18 -9.91
C GLU A 76 -3.87 7.81 -8.47
N ALA A 77 -3.54 8.82 -7.67
CA ALA A 77 -3.21 8.67 -6.26
C ALA A 77 -4.07 9.63 -5.42
N SER A 78 -4.90 9.06 -4.55
CA SER A 78 -5.65 9.79 -3.54
C SER A 78 -4.98 9.60 -2.19
N ILE A 79 -4.24 10.63 -1.76
CA ILE A 79 -3.43 10.63 -0.54
C ILE A 79 -3.56 11.99 0.14
N GLY A 80 -3.51 11.99 1.47
CA GLY A 80 -3.57 13.20 2.30
C GLY A 80 -2.20 13.68 2.80
N THR A 81 -2.25 14.53 3.82
CA THR A 81 -1.11 14.84 4.70
C THR A 81 -1.18 13.96 5.96
N PRO A 82 -0.09 13.87 6.75
CA PRO A 82 -0.15 13.23 8.07
C PRO A 82 -1.23 13.81 9.00
N ASP A 83 -1.47 15.12 8.97
CA ASP A 83 -2.52 15.78 9.75
C ASP A 83 -3.94 15.38 9.33
N GLN A 84 -4.15 15.12 8.03
CA GLN A 84 -5.41 14.62 7.48
C GLN A 84 -5.58 13.11 7.71
N GLY A 85 -4.50 12.42 8.06
CA GLY A 85 -4.52 11.03 8.51
C GLY A 85 -4.83 10.94 10.00
N TYR A 86 -4.10 10.08 10.68
CA TYR A 86 -4.27 9.82 12.11
C TYR A 86 -3.20 10.55 12.95
N GLY A 87 -2.79 11.75 12.51
CA GLY A 87 -1.86 12.65 13.19
C GLY A 87 -0.39 12.47 12.76
N PRO A 88 0.48 13.49 12.96
CA PRO A 88 1.91 13.39 12.68
C PRO A 88 2.73 12.94 13.92
N PRO A 89 3.79 12.13 13.71
CA PRO A 89 3.90 11.15 12.64
C PRO A 89 2.81 10.08 12.79
N GLY A 90 2.26 9.57 11.69
CA GLY A 90 1.15 8.63 11.83
C GLY A 90 0.63 8.02 10.55
N PHE A 91 -0.45 7.28 10.73
CA PHE A 91 -1.05 6.44 9.70
C PHE A 91 -1.85 7.27 8.69
N ILE A 92 -1.72 6.94 7.42
CA ILE A 92 -2.53 7.48 6.32
C ILE A 92 -3.10 6.31 5.52
N ALA A 93 -4.41 6.34 5.26
CA ALA A 93 -5.04 5.39 4.35
C ALA A 93 -4.99 5.95 2.92
N SER A 94 -4.00 5.54 2.12
CA SER A 94 -3.93 5.97 0.71
C SER A 94 -4.80 5.11 -0.20
N GLY A 95 -5.23 5.67 -1.32
CA GLY A 95 -5.85 4.95 -2.43
C GLY A 95 -5.04 5.12 -3.71
N LEU A 96 -4.62 4.01 -4.32
CA LEU A 96 -3.95 4.00 -5.63
C LEU A 96 -4.82 3.35 -6.69
N THR A 97 -5.15 4.08 -7.75
CA THR A 97 -5.93 3.56 -8.88
C THR A 97 -4.99 3.25 -10.04
N PHE A 98 -4.92 1.97 -10.41
CA PHE A 98 -4.09 1.50 -11.51
C PHE A 98 -4.91 1.34 -12.80
N PRO A 99 -4.44 1.83 -13.96
CA PRO A 99 -5.22 1.80 -15.19
C PRO A 99 -5.32 0.39 -15.81
N SER A 100 -4.45 -0.56 -15.43
CA SER A 100 -4.46 -1.92 -15.99
C SER A 100 -3.68 -2.91 -15.13
N ASN A 101 -3.88 -4.21 -15.40
CA ASN A 101 -3.17 -5.30 -14.76
C ASN A 101 -1.66 -5.32 -15.09
N GLY A 102 -0.90 -6.03 -14.25
CA GLY A 102 0.52 -6.32 -14.40
C GLY A 102 1.39 -5.72 -13.29
N CYS A 103 2.71 -5.83 -13.45
CA CYS A 103 3.66 -5.32 -12.47
C CYS A 103 3.83 -3.79 -12.56
N TRP A 104 3.67 -3.11 -11.44
CA TRP A 104 3.82 -1.67 -11.30
C TRP A 104 4.88 -1.34 -10.25
N GLU A 105 5.84 -0.50 -10.62
CA GLU A 105 6.76 0.14 -9.68
C GLU A 105 6.11 1.42 -9.16
N VAL A 106 5.85 1.46 -7.86
CA VAL A 106 5.20 2.57 -7.15
C VAL A 106 6.24 3.29 -6.32
N THR A 107 6.21 4.62 -6.34
CA THR A 107 7.05 5.45 -5.47
C THR A 107 6.18 6.42 -4.68
N TYR A 108 6.17 6.30 -3.36
CA TYR A 108 5.63 7.33 -2.48
C TYR A 108 6.71 8.37 -2.17
N ARG A 109 6.28 9.63 -1.98
CA ARG A 109 7.13 10.73 -1.54
C ARG A 109 6.45 11.57 -0.47
N ILE A 110 7.24 12.04 0.50
CA ILE A 110 6.90 13.10 1.44
C ILE A 110 8.15 13.94 1.73
N ALA A 111 8.05 15.26 1.56
CA ALA A 111 9.22 16.14 1.57
C ALA A 111 10.35 15.58 0.68
N GLU A 112 11.55 15.38 1.25
CA GLU A 112 12.72 14.82 0.54
C GLU A 112 12.84 13.29 0.64
N ARG A 113 11.88 12.62 1.29
CA ARG A 113 11.91 11.18 1.54
C ARG A 113 11.04 10.44 0.53
N SER A 114 11.50 9.28 0.10
CA SER A 114 10.75 8.41 -0.81
C SER A 114 10.95 6.94 -0.51
N VAL A 115 9.94 6.13 -0.80
CA VAL A 115 10.05 4.66 -0.81
C VAL A 115 9.50 4.15 -2.13
N THR A 116 10.22 3.21 -2.75
CA THR A 116 9.85 2.57 -4.01
C THR A 116 9.70 1.07 -3.80
N PHE A 117 8.65 0.49 -4.38
CA PHE A 117 8.39 -0.95 -4.34
C PHE A 117 7.63 -1.39 -5.60
N VAL A 118 7.55 -2.70 -5.82
CA VAL A 118 6.83 -3.28 -6.96
C VAL A 118 5.65 -4.11 -6.44
N VAL A 119 4.51 -4.01 -7.13
CA VAL A 119 3.31 -4.84 -6.89
C VAL A 119 2.81 -5.43 -8.20
N ASP A 120 2.21 -6.61 -8.14
CA ASP A 120 1.44 -7.18 -9.24
C ASP A 120 -0.04 -6.82 -9.10
N VAL A 121 -0.58 -6.07 -10.06
CA VAL A 121 -1.98 -5.64 -10.03
C VAL A 121 -2.82 -6.60 -10.84
N GLN A 122 -3.83 -7.17 -10.20
CA GLN A 122 -4.78 -8.09 -10.84
C GLN A 122 -6.21 -7.62 -10.54
N ARG A 123 -6.93 -7.12 -11.55
CA ARG A 123 -8.38 -6.90 -11.44
C ARG A 123 -9.07 -8.23 -11.19
N LYS A 124 -10.00 -8.24 -10.22
CA LYS A 124 -10.96 -9.32 -10.04
C LYS A 124 -12.07 -9.24 -11.08
#